data_AF-A0A8S1BTN4-F1
#
_entry.id   AF-A0A8S1BTN4-F1
#
_cell.length_a   1.000
_cell.length_b   1.000
_cell.length_c   1.000
_cell.angle_alpha   90.00
_cell.angle_beta   90.00
_cell.angle_gamma   90.00
#
_symmetry.space_group_name_H-M   'P 1'
#
loop_
_entity.id
_entity.type
_entity.pdbx_description
1 polymer ?
#
loop_
_entity_poly.entity_id
_entity_poly.type
_entity_poly.pdbx_seq_one_letter_code
_entity_poly.pdbx_strand_id
1 'polypeptide(L)'
;MGIIFGKSKKLESRVTEQDKAVLQLKQTRDKIKQHQKKIEQNLEKDRELAKKLLTSGKKDRAKLLLRKKRFQEQLLAKTDNQLENLERLVHDLEFSQVEMQVLDGLKTGNEALKKVQEVLNIDAVEKILDETREAVEKQKVCA
;
A
#
# COMPACT_ATOMS: atom_id res chain seq x y z
N MET A 1 -20.93 45.27 3.38
CA MET A 1 -19.64 45.03 4.08
C MET A 1 -19.70 43.65 4.70
N GLY A 2 -19.59 42.54 3.95
CA GLY A 2 -18.43 42.15 3.17
C GLY A 2 -17.56 41.19 3.99
N ILE A 3 -18.10 40.04 4.42
CA ILE A 3 -17.34 39.02 5.15
C ILE A 3 -16.50 38.27 4.14
N ILE A 4 -15.20 38.51 4.23
CA ILE A 4 -14.14 37.98 3.38
C ILE A 4 -14.04 36.47 3.63
N PHE A 5 -14.60 35.69 2.71
CA PHE A 5 -14.36 34.25 2.59
C PHE A 5 -12.90 34.05 2.11
N GLY A 6 -11.96 34.10 3.04
CA GLY A 6 -10.60 33.62 2.83
C GLY A 6 -10.62 32.11 2.74
N LYS A 7 -10.80 31.55 1.53
CA LYS A 7 -10.46 30.15 1.26
C LYS A 7 -8.97 29.98 1.53
N SER A 8 -8.62 29.49 2.71
CA SER A 8 -7.27 29.03 3.02
C SER A 8 -6.91 27.98 1.97
N LYS A 9 -5.98 28.32 1.09
CA LYS A 9 -5.31 27.39 0.18
C LYS A 9 -4.83 26.22 1.04
N LYS A 10 -5.51 25.07 0.96
CA LYS A 10 -5.07 23.85 1.67
C LYS A 10 -3.63 23.63 1.24
N LEU A 11 -2.69 23.81 2.17
CA LEU A 11 -1.33 23.32 2.02
C LEU A 11 -1.48 21.85 1.65
N GLU A 12 -1.13 21.49 0.42
CA GLU A 12 -1.09 20.09 -0.01
C GLU A 12 -0.21 19.37 0.99
N SER A 13 -0.81 18.52 1.83
CA SER A 13 -0.08 17.82 2.87
C SER A 13 0.93 16.94 2.17
N ARG A 14 2.21 17.05 2.55
CA ARG A 14 3.29 16.13 2.13
C ARG A 14 2.98 14.65 2.41
N VAL A 15 1.96 14.40 3.21
CA VAL A 15 1.42 13.08 3.54
C VAL A 15 0.31 12.77 2.53
N THR A 16 0.53 11.73 1.74
CA THR A 16 -0.44 11.22 0.80
C THR A 16 -1.58 10.49 1.53
N GLU A 17 -2.74 10.30 0.90
CA GLU A 17 -3.83 9.51 1.50
C GLU A 17 -3.40 8.05 1.76
N GLN A 18 -2.45 7.56 0.96
CA GLN A 18 -1.81 6.26 1.07
C GLN A 18 -0.95 6.16 2.34
N ASP A 19 -0.15 7.18 2.65
CA ASP A 19 0.64 7.24 3.89
C ASP A 19 -0.27 7.20 5.13
N LYS A 20 -1.43 7.85 5.06
CA LYS A 20 -2.44 7.80 6.13
C LYS A 20 -3.01 6.39 6.29
N ALA A 21 -3.29 5.69 5.18
CA ALA A 21 -3.76 4.31 5.21
C ALA A 21 -2.71 3.36 5.81
N VAL A 22 -1.45 3.48 5.39
CA VAL A 22 -0.33 2.70 5.97
C VAL A 22 -0.17 2.99 7.46
N LEU A 23 -0.29 4.24 7.88
CA LEU A 23 -0.24 4.61 9.29
C LEU A 23 -1.40 3.98 10.08
N GLN A 24 -2.62 4.02 9.56
CA GLN A 24 -3.80 3.41 10.21
C GLN A 24 -3.65 1.89 10.35
N LEU A 25 -3.11 1.22 9.33
CA LEU A 25 -2.80 -0.21 9.40
C LEU A 25 -1.74 -0.49 10.47
N LYS A 26 -0.64 0.27 10.49
CA LYS A 26 0.41 0.13 11.51
C LYS A 26 -0.12 0.37 12.94
N GLN A 27 -0.96 1.37 13.14
CA GLN A 27 -1.61 1.61 14.44
C GLN A 27 -2.51 0.44 14.86
N THR A 28 -3.27 -0.12 13.92
CA THR A 28 -4.16 -1.26 14.18
C THR A 28 -3.35 -2.50 14.53
N ARG A 29 -2.26 -2.78 13.81
CA ARG A 29 -1.29 -3.83 14.12
C ARG A 29 -0.76 -3.72 15.55
N ASP A 30 -0.35 -2.53 15.95
CA ASP A 30 0.24 -2.31 17.27
C ASP A 30 -0.80 -2.48 18.38
N LYS A 31 -2.06 -2.06 18.15
CA LYS A 31 -3.18 -2.34 19.05
C LYS A 31 -3.45 -3.84 19.18
N ILE A 32 -3.44 -4.57 18.07
CA ILE A 32 -3.61 -6.03 18.06
C ILE A 32 -2.52 -6.71 18.90
N LYS A 33 -1.25 -6.34 18.71
CA LYS A 33 -0.12 -6.85 19.52
C LYS A 33 -0.26 -6.52 21.01
N GLN A 34 -0.74 -5.32 21.35
CA GLN A 34 -1.02 -4.97 22.75
C GLN A 34 -2.15 -5.83 23.35
N HIS A 35 -3.20 -6.11 22.58
CA HIS A 35 -4.29 -6.98 23.02
C HIS A 35 -3.82 -8.43 23.20
N GLN A 36 -3.01 -8.95 22.28
CA GLN A 36 -2.38 -10.27 22.40
C GLN A 36 -1.60 -10.42 23.70
N LYS A 37 -0.69 -9.48 23.99
CA LYS A 37 0.10 -9.48 25.23
C LYS A 37 -0.77 -9.46 26.50
N LYS A 38 -1.88 -8.71 26.48
CA LYS A 38 -2.84 -8.70 27.61
C LYS A 38 -3.54 -10.05 27.78
N ILE A 39 -3.90 -10.71 26.68
CA ILE A 39 -4.53 -12.05 26.71
C ILE A 39 -3.55 -13.09 27.26
N GLU A 40 -2.29 -13.07 26.82
CA GLU A 40 -1.24 -13.98 27.31
C GLU A 40 -1.03 -13.84 28.82
N GLN A 41 -0.90 -12.61 29.32
CA GLN A 41 -0.78 -12.35 30.76
C GLN A 41 -2.00 -12.85 31.56
N ASN A 42 -3.20 -12.73 30.99
CA ASN A 42 -4.41 -13.24 31.63
C ASN A 42 -4.48 -14.76 31.60
N LEU A 43 -4.00 -15.41 30.54
CA LEU A 43 -3.90 -16.87 30.43
C LEU A 43 -2.94 -17.45 31.48
N GLU A 44 -1.81 -16.79 31.74
CA GLU A 44 -0.88 -17.19 32.80
C GLU A 44 -1.53 -17.11 34.18
N LYS A 45 -2.20 -15.99 34.48
CA LYS A 45 -2.96 -15.82 35.74
C LYS A 45 -4.05 -16.86 35.91
N ASP A 46 -4.83 -17.11 34.85
CA ASP A 46 -5.91 -18.11 34.86
C ASP A 46 -5.33 -19.53 35.04
N ARG A 47 -4.12 -19.80 34.53
CA ARG A 47 -3.40 -21.08 34.74
C ARG A 47 -2.98 -21.27 36.19
N GLU A 48 -2.44 -20.24 36.83
CA GLU A 48 -2.09 -20.28 38.26
C GLU A 48 -3.33 -20.44 39.15
N LEU A 49 -4.39 -19.70 38.86
CA LEU A 49 -5.68 -19.81 39.55
C LEU A 49 -6.27 -21.22 39.41
N ALA A 50 -6.23 -21.80 38.21
CA ALA A 50 -6.69 -23.17 37.97
C ALA A 50 -5.90 -24.17 38.83
N LYS A 51 -4.57 -24.04 38.91
CA LYS A 51 -3.74 -24.90 39.78
C LYS A 51 -4.15 -24.78 41.26
N LYS A 52 -4.30 -23.55 41.77
CA LYS A 52 -4.74 -23.28 43.15
C LYS A 52 -6.14 -23.85 43.46
N LEU A 53 -7.05 -23.79 42.49
CA LEU A 53 -8.40 -24.32 42.65
C LEU A 53 -8.42 -25.86 42.67
N LEU A 54 -7.57 -26.51 41.87
CA LEU A 54 -7.39 -27.96 41.90
C LEU A 54 -6.83 -28.43 43.24
N THR A 55 -5.82 -27.76 43.79
CA THR A 55 -5.28 -28.09 45.13
C THR A 55 -6.29 -27.85 46.24
N SER A 56 -7.18 -26.86 46.09
CA SER A 56 -8.27 -26.59 47.05
C SER A 56 -9.50 -27.51 46.91
N GLY A 57 -9.47 -28.50 46.01
CA GLY A 57 -10.57 -29.45 45.78
C GLY A 57 -11.78 -28.91 45.01
N LYS A 58 -11.75 -27.65 44.55
CA LYS A 58 -12.88 -26.96 43.87
C LYS A 58 -12.92 -27.26 42.38
N LYS A 59 -13.22 -28.53 42.03
CA LYS A 59 -13.19 -29.04 40.65
C LYS A 59 -14.11 -28.30 39.67
N ASP A 60 -15.31 -27.91 40.07
CA ASP A 60 -16.27 -27.24 39.17
C ASP A 60 -15.79 -25.85 38.73
N ARG A 61 -15.21 -25.07 39.66
CA ARG A 61 -14.60 -23.77 39.35
C ARG A 61 -13.38 -23.91 38.47
N ALA A 62 -12.56 -24.94 38.69
CA ALA A 62 -11.41 -25.23 37.82
C ALA A 62 -11.87 -25.56 36.39
N LYS A 63 -12.93 -26.36 36.23
CA LYS A 63 -13.50 -26.70 34.91
C LYS A 63 -14.03 -25.47 34.17
N LEU A 64 -14.68 -24.53 34.87
CA LEU A 64 -15.14 -23.27 34.29
C LEU A 64 -13.97 -22.41 33.79
N LEU A 65 -12.90 -22.28 34.60
CA LEU A 65 -11.70 -21.55 34.20
C LEU A 65 -11.00 -22.17 32.99
N LEU A 66 -10.92 -23.50 32.91
CA LEU A 66 -10.36 -24.17 31.75
C LEU A 66 -11.18 -23.93 30.48
N ARG A 67 -12.50 -23.83 30.58
CA ARG A 67 -13.36 -23.44 29.44
C ARG A 67 -13.10 -22.01 28.99
N LYS A 68 -12.99 -21.07 29.94
CA LYS A 68 -12.63 -19.68 29.67
C LYS A 68 -11.25 -19.59 29.00
N LYS A 69 -10.27 -20.35 29.50
CA LYS A 69 -8.92 -20.45 28.93
C LYS A 69 -8.96 -20.90 27.47
N ARG A 70 -9.68 -21.98 27.18
CA ARG A 70 -9.83 -22.50 25.80
C ARG A 70 -10.44 -21.46 24.85
N PHE A 71 -11.44 -20.69 25.32
CA PHE A 71 -12.04 -19.62 24.52
C PHE A 71 -11.03 -18.49 24.23
N GLN A 72 -10.22 -18.11 25.22
CA GLN A 72 -9.18 -17.10 25.06
C GLN A 72 -8.07 -17.58 24.11
N GLU A 73 -7.68 -18.85 24.16
CA GLU A 73 -6.73 -19.45 23.21
C GLU A 73 -7.27 -19.41 21.77
N GLN A 74 -8.56 -19.72 21.57
CA GLN A 74 -9.20 -19.59 20.26
C GLN A 74 -9.26 -18.13 19.77
N LEU A 75 -9.50 -17.18 20.67
CA LEU A 75 -9.48 -15.77 20.34
C LEU A 75 -8.07 -15.31 19.95
N LEU A 76 -7.04 -15.79 20.64
CA LEU A 76 -5.65 -15.50 20.34
C LEU A 76 -5.27 -16.00 18.93
N ALA A 77 -5.62 -17.25 18.59
CA ALA A 77 -5.41 -17.80 17.25
C ALA A 77 -6.13 -16.98 16.14
N LYS A 78 -7.35 -16.51 16.40
CA LYS A 78 -8.05 -15.61 15.45
C LYS A 78 -7.33 -14.27 15.30
N THR A 79 -6.78 -13.76 16.40
CA THR A 79 -6.05 -12.50 16.44
C THR A 79 -4.73 -12.60 15.68
N ASP A 80 -4.04 -13.74 15.77
CA ASP A 80 -2.82 -14.01 14.99
C ASP A 80 -3.12 -14.05 13.49
N ASN A 81 -4.20 -14.72 13.08
CA ASN A 81 -4.63 -14.71 11.67
C ASN A 81 -4.98 -13.29 11.17
N GLN A 82 -5.61 -12.47 12.02
CA GLN A 82 -5.88 -11.07 11.68
C GLN A 82 -4.59 -10.25 11.53
N LEU A 83 -3.58 -10.53 12.36
CA LEU A 83 -2.27 -9.88 12.27
C LEU A 83 -1.58 -10.23 10.94
N GLU A 84 -1.58 -11.51 10.57
CA GLU A 84 -1.01 -11.97 9.30
C GLU A 84 -1.70 -11.32 8.09
N ASN A 85 -3.03 -11.28 8.09
CA ASN A 85 -3.79 -10.61 7.03
C ASN A 85 -3.44 -9.13 6.93
N LEU A 86 -3.23 -8.46 8.06
CA LEU A 86 -2.87 -7.05 8.09
C LEU A 86 -1.45 -6.81 7.56
N GLU A 87 -0.51 -7.71 7.88
CA GLU A 87 0.84 -7.67 7.31
C GLU A 87 0.83 -7.89 5.79
N ARG A 88 0.02 -8.82 5.27
CA ARG A 88 -0.19 -8.99 3.82
C ARG A 88 -0.75 -7.73 3.18
N LEU A 89 -1.78 -7.11 3.76
CA LEU A 89 -2.37 -5.87 3.23
C LEU A 89 -1.38 -4.71 3.17
N VAL A 90 -0.48 -4.59 4.15
CA VAL A 90 0.58 -3.57 4.13
C VAL A 90 1.54 -3.83 2.97
N HIS A 91 1.97 -5.08 2.78
CA HIS A 91 2.84 -5.46 1.68
C HIS A 91 2.19 -5.21 0.31
N ASP A 92 0.91 -5.57 0.16
CA ASP A 92 0.17 -5.36 -1.09
C ASP A 92 0.05 -3.86 -1.43
N LEU A 93 -0.18 -3.01 -0.42
CA LEU A 93 -0.19 -1.54 -0.61
C LEU A 93 1.17 -0.99 -1.03
N GLU A 94 2.25 -1.46 -0.40
CA GLU A 94 3.62 -1.09 -0.77
C GLU A 94 3.94 -1.54 -2.21
N PHE A 95 3.49 -2.73 -2.60
CA PHE A 95 3.66 -3.22 -3.96
C PHE A 95 2.87 -2.40 -4.99
N SER A 96 1.60 -2.10 -4.72
CA SER A 96 0.79 -1.23 -5.60
C SER A 96 1.38 0.18 -5.76
N GLN A 97 2.13 0.67 -4.78
CA GLN A 97 2.87 1.93 -4.92
C GLN A 97 3.99 1.83 -5.97
N VAL A 98 4.71 0.71 -5.99
CA VAL A 98 5.73 0.44 -7.01
C VAL A 98 5.08 0.28 -8.38
N GLU A 99 3.97 -0.45 -8.48
CA GLU A 99 3.22 -0.59 -9.74
C GLU A 99 2.80 0.75 -10.32
N MET A 100 2.31 1.68 -9.47
CA MET A 100 1.95 3.03 -9.88
C MET A 100 3.15 3.79 -10.45
N GLN A 101 4.31 3.71 -9.80
CA GLN A 101 5.55 4.35 -10.28
C GLN A 101 6.00 3.78 -11.63
N VAL A 102 5.88 2.45 -11.83
CA VAL A 102 6.20 1.81 -13.10
C VAL A 102 5.25 2.30 -14.20
N LEU A 103 3.94 2.39 -13.93
CA LEU A 103 2.96 2.90 -14.88
C LEU A 103 3.23 4.36 -15.28
N ASP A 104 3.58 5.22 -14.32
CA ASP A 104 3.96 6.61 -14.60
C ASP A 104 5.25 6.70 -15.43
N GLY A 105 6.22 5.83 -15.16
CA GLY A 105 7.44 5.70 -15.95
C GLY A 105 7.16 5.27 -17.39
N LEU A 106 6.29 4.28 -17.59
CA LEU A 106 5.85 3.83 -18.91
C LEU A 106 5.11 4.92 -19.68
N LYS A 107 4.25 5.68 -19.00
CA LYS A 107 3.54 6.81 -19.60
C LYS A 107 4.51 7.88 -20.09
N THR A 108 5.46 8.26 -19.24
CA THR A 108 6.51 9.22 -19.59
C THR A 108 7.37 8.72 -20.75
N GLY A 109 7.74 7.42 -20.73
CA GLY A 109 8.47 6.78 -21.82
C GLY A 109 7.69 6.80 -23.15
N ASN A 110 6.39 6.55 -23.12
CA ASN A 110 5.52 6.62 -24.30
C ASN A 110 5.43 8.05 -24.85
N GLU A 111 5.28 9.05 -23.97
CA GLU A 111 5.32 10.46 -24.38
C GLU A 111 6.67 10.86 -25.00
N ALA A 112 7.79 10.38 -24.47
CA ALA A 112 9.11 10.60 -25.05
C ALA A 112 9.25 9.92 -26.42
N LEU A 113 8.78 8.67 -26.56
CA LEU A 113 8.77 7.96 -27.84
C LEU A 113 7.93 8.67 -28.90
N LYS A 114 6.78 9.24 -28.53
CA LYS A 114 5.97 10.04 -29.45
C LYS A 114 6.72 11.27 -29.98
N LYS A 115 7.42 11.99 -29.11
CA LYS A 115 8.25 13.14 -29.51
C LYS A 115 9.38 12.72 -30.45
N VAL A 116 10.05 11.60 -30.17
CA VAL A 116 11.09 11.06 -31.07
C VAL A 116 10.49 10.69 -32.43
N GLN A 117 9.32 10.05 -32.44
CA GLN A 117 8.62 9.70 -33.69
C GLN A 117 8.23 10.94 -34.51
N GLU A 118 7.79 12.01 -33.84
CA GLU A 118 7.48 13.29 -34.49
C GLU A 118 8.72 13.91 -35.14
N VAL A 119 9.87 13.94 -34.45
CA VAL A 119 11.13 14.44 -35.00
C VAL A 119 11.60 13.60 -36.19
N LEU A 120 11.59 12.27 -36.07
CA LEU A 120 12.00 11.37 -37.16
C LEU A 120 11.13 11.52 -38.41
N ASN A 121 9.83 11.79 -38.24
CA ASN A 121 8.94 12.04 -39.38
C ASN A 121 9.29 13.37 -40.09
N ILE A 122 9.70 14.41 -39.36
CA ILE A 122 10.13 15.69 -39.94
C ILE A 122 11.42 15.49 -40.75
N ASP A 123 12.43 14.84 -40.17
CA ASP A 123 13.70 14.54 -40.85
C ASP A 123 13.49 13.69 -42.11
N ALA A 124 12.54 12.75 -42.06
CA ALA A 124 12.16 11.95 -43.22
C ALA A 124 11.50 12.78 -44.33
N VAL A 125 10.67 13.77 -43.97
CA VAL A 125 10.07 14.70 -44.94
C VAL A 125 11.14 15.60 -45.57
N GLU A 126 12.10 16.11 -44.79
CA GLU A 126 13.21 16.92 -45.30
C GLU A 126 14.07 16.15 -46.30
N LYS A 127 14.42 14.89 -46.00
CA LYS A 127 15.15 14.03 -46.95
C LYS A 127 14.41 13.84 -48.27
N ILE A 128 13.10 13.59 -48.23
CA ILE A 128 12.29 13.43 -49.44
C ILE A 128 12.30 14.75 -50.24
N LEU A 129 12.16 15.90 -49.58
CA LEU A 129 12.20 17.20 -50.26
C LEU A 129 13.56 17.47 -50.92
N ASP A 130 14.66 17.08 -50.27
CA ASP A 130 16.01 17.23 -50.82
C ASP A 130 16.24 16.29 -52.02
N GLU A 131 15.84 15.02 -51.93
CA GLU A 131 15.89 14.08 -53.06
C GLU A 131 15.06 14.58 -54.25
N THR A 132 13.89 15.17 -53.98
CA THR A 132 13.03 15.72 -55.03
C THR A 132 13.65 16.96 -55.67
N ARG A 133 14.27 17.85 -54.88
CA ARG A 133 15.00 19.02 -55.40
C ARG A 133 16.17 18.60 -56.26
N GLU A 134 16.97 17.63 -55.79
CA GLU A 134 18.12 17.12 -56.54
C GLU A 134 17.68 16.44 -57.85
N ALA A 135 16.56 15.70 -57.84
CA ALA A 135 16.00 15.11 -59.05
C ALA A 135 15.52 16.18 -60.06
N VAL A 136 14.85 17.23 -59.59
CA VAL A 136 14.41 18.35 -60.44
C VAL A 136 15.61 19.12 -61.00
N GLU A 137 16.66 19.34 -60.22
CA GLU A 137 17.89 19.98 -60.69
C GLU A 137 18.61 19.13 -61.74
N LYS A 138 18.77 17.82 -61.51
CA LYS A 138 19.31 16.90 -62.52
C LYS A 138 18.51 16.93 -63.82
N GLN A 139 17.19 17.01 -63.73
CA GLN A 139 16.32 17.07 -64.91
C GLN A 139 16.46 18.39 -65.69
N LYS A 140 16.76 19.50 -65.02
CA LYS A 140 17.02 20.80 -65.65
C LYS A 140 18.41 20.92 -66.29
N VAL A 141 19.40 20.20 -65.78
CA VAL A 141 20.77 20.21 -66.30
C VAL A 141 20.94 19.26 -67.49
N CYS A 142 20.11 18.21 -67.60
CA CYS A 142 20.10 17.26 -68.72
C CYS A 142 19.19 17.67 -69.89
N ALA A 143 18.57 18.85 -69.86
CA ALA A 143 17.79 19.44 -70.96
C ALA A 143 18.55 20.61 -71.57
#